data_AF-A0A1H9LZL5-F1
#
_entry.id   AF-A0A1H9LZL5-F1
#
_cell.length_a   1.000
_cell.length_b   1.000
_cell.length_c   1.000
_cell.angle_alpha   90.00
_cell.angle_beta   90.00
_cell.angle_gamma   90.00
#
_symmetry.space_group_name_H-M   'P 1'
#
loop_
_entity.id
_entity.type
_entity.pdbx_description
1 polymer ?
#
loop_
_entity_poly.entity_id
_entity_poly.type
_entity_poly.pdbx_seq_one_letter_code
_entity_poly.pdbx_strand_id
1 'polypeptide(L)'
;MSASAGAAPADTFLTLARLTYVDDSPERRSDALALLAEQPDLARRDVFAAAALGDRDAVGEHLDRDPAVASAAGDDGWTPLMCLTYARVPQRDAYGTARLLLDAGADPDAGVLLGGDVPPFTALTGCFGEGEQGPGRQPRHPQGEALATLLLERGADPSDGQALYNRMFGRDDSHLRLLLAHGLGRGDGGTWRRRLGERQDPPGRMVALQVDWARDHGFTDRLTLLAAYGFGEGTPLDHPSPWHERVALPAVFAAATPAGVRGVAAEGAPLDVKHHGRTLLHHAAWIDDVELVEVLLELGADPGVLDDEHRATPLGWAAWAYAHRTAALLRPVTPEPLA
;
A
#
# COMPACT_ATOMS: atom_id res chain seq x y z
N MET A 1 36.36 -22.82 -11.19
CA MET A 1 35.24 -22.10 -11.83
C MET A 1 33.97 -22.57 -11.18
N SER A 2 33.49 -21.82 -10.18
CA SER A 2 32.27 -22.15 -9.45
C SER A 2 31.09 -21.77 -10.33
N ALA A 3 30.27 -22.75 -10.73
CA ALA A 3 28.99 -22.47 -11.34
C ALA A 3 28.12 -21.78 -10.28
N SER A 4 27.70 -20.55 -10.56
CA SER A 4 26.60 -19.91 -9.83
C SER A 4 25.40 -20.84 -9.92
N ALA A 5 25.04 -21.50 -8.82
CA ALA A 5 23.78 -22.22 -8.73
C ALA A 5 22.66 -21.20 -8.97
N GLY A 6 21.90 -21.36 -10.06
CA GLY A 6 20.70 -20.57 -10.26
C GLY A 6 19.77 -20.74 -9.06
N ALA A 7 19.06 -19.67 -8.67
CA ALA A 7 18.06 -19.74 -7.61
C ALA A 7 17.05 -20.86 -7.90
N ALA A 8 16.52 -21.52 -6.85
CA ALA A 8 15.54 -22.57 -7.05
C ALA A 8 14.30 -21.99 -7.76
N PRO A 9 13.58 -22.77 -8.59
CA PRO A 9 12.40 -22.27 -9.30
C PRO A 9 11.35 -21.62 -8.40
N ALA A 10 11.20 -22.10 -7.16
CA ALA A 10 10.30 -21.52 -6.16
C ALA A 10 10.74 -20.11 -5.73
N ASP A 11 12.02 -19.91 -5.42
CA ASP A 11 12.56 -18.61 -5.03
C ASP A 11 12.37 -17.57 -6.13
N THR A 12 12.61 -17.98 -7.38
CA THR A 12 12.42 -17.12 -8.56
C THR A 12 10.95 -16.76 -8.71
N PHE A 13 10.05 -17.74 -8.62
CA PHE A 13 8.61 -17.50 -8.66
C PHE A 13 8.16 -16.53 -7.56
N LEU A 14 8.59 -16.73 -6.31
CA LEU A 14 8.21 -15.90 -5.16
C LEU A 14 8.75 -14.47 -5.27
N THR A 15 9.95 -14.30 -5.82
CA THR A 15 10.52 -12.98 -6.10
C THR A 15 9.70 -12.21 -7.13
N LEU A 16 9.14 -12.90 -8.12
CA LEU A 16 8.33 -12.29 -9.18
C LEU A 16 6.86 -12.08 -8.77
N ALA A 17 6.31 -13.01 -7.98
CA ALA A 17 4.89 -13.04 -7.64
C ALA A 17 4.50 -12.07 -6.51
N ARG A 18 5.43 -11.75 -5.59
CA ARG A 18 5.19 -10.91 -4.39
C ARG A 18 5.56 -9.44 -4.64
N LEU A 19 4.87 -8.53 -3.97
CA LEU A 19 5.34 -7.14 -3.85
C LEU A 19 6.67 -7.09 -3.08
N THR A 20 7.62 -6.27 -3.53
CA THR A 20 8.93 -6.07 -2.88
C THR A 20 9.22 -4.64 -2.48
N TYR A 21 8.40 -3.68 -2.92
CA TYR A 21 8.47 -2.25 -2.58
C TYR A 21 9.72 -1.50 -3.06
N VAL A 22 10.60 -2.16 -3.82
CA VAL A 22 11.82 -1.54 -4.40
C VAL A 22 11.62 -1.19 -5.87
N ASP A 23 11.25 -2.17 -6.70
CA ASP A 23 11.01 -1.97 -8.14
C ASP A 23 9.85 -2.88 -8.56
N ASP A 24 8.65 -2.55 -8.07
CA ASP A 24 7.45 -3.32 -8.39
C ASP A 24 6.87 -2.85 -9.72
N SER A 25 6.45 -3.84 -10.52
CA SER A 25 5.80 -3.60 -11.79
C SER A 25 4.84 -4.74 -12.14
N PRO A 26 3.81 -4.48 -12.96
CA PRO A 26 2.91 -5.53 -13.44
C PRO A 26 3.63 -6.64 -14.23
N GLU A 27 4.71 -6.33 -14.94
CA GLU A 27 5.47 -7.27 -15.79
C GLU A 27 6.05 -8.43 -14.97
N ARG A 28 6.50 -8.17 -13.74
CA ARG A 28 7.00 -9.22 -12.84
C ARG A 28 5.95 -10.32 -12.60
N ARG A 29 4.67 -9.96 -12.53
CA ARG A 29 3.56 -10.91 -12.34
C ARG A 29 3.35 -11.78 -13.59
N SER A 30 3.55 -11.20 -14.77
CA SER A 30 3.51 -11.94 -16.04
C SER A 30 4.64 -12.97 -16.12
N ASP A 31 5.85 -12.59 -15.70
CA ASP A 31 7.00 -13.49 -15.66
C ASP A 31 6.80 -14.64 -14.64
N ALA A 32 6.22 -14.33 -13.47
CA ALA A 32 5.85 -15.36 -12.49
C ALA A 32 4.88 -16.40 -13.08
N LEU A 33 3.91 -15.95 -13.87
CA LEU A 33 2.93 -16.81 -14.52
C LEU A 33 3.53 -17.65 -15.65
N ALA A 34 4.47 -17.09 -16.42
CA ALA A 34 5.21 -17.84 -17.42
C ALA A 34 6.03 -18.97 -16.77
N LEU A 35 6.74 -18.69 -15.69
CA LEU A 35 7.48 -19.69 -14.92
C LEU A 35 6.55 -20.78 -14.36
N LEU A 36 5.40 -20.40 -13.81
CA LEU A 36 4.42 -21.36 -13.30
C LEU A 36 3.87 -22.28 -14.41
N ALA A 37 3.69 -21.78 -15.63
CA ALA A 37 3.25 -22.59 -16.77
C ALA A 37 4.30 -23.65 -17.16
N GLU A 38 5.59 -23.35 -17.00
CA GLU A 38 6.69 -24.30 -17.21
C GLU A 38 6.87 -25.28 -16.02
N GLN A 39 6.42 -24.89 -14.83
CA GLN A 39 6.57 -25.63 -13.57
C GLN A 39 5.22 -25.84 -12.87
N PRO A 40 4.25 -26.57 -13.47
CA PRO A 40 2.87 -26.64 -12.97
C PRO A 40 2.72 -27.37 -11.63
N ASP A 41 3.75 -28.11 -11.21
CA ASP A 41 3.79 -28.84 -9.94
C ASP A 41 4.47 -28.05 -8.81
N LEU A 42 4.82 -26.77 -9.03
CA LEU A 42 5.55 -25.95 -8.06
C LEU A 42 4.86 -25.89 -6.69
N ALA A 43 3.53 -25.68 -6.66
CA ALA A 43 2.74 -25.67 -5.42
C ALA A 43 2.84 -26.99 -4.63
N ARG A 44 2.91 -28.14 -5.30
CA ARG A 44 3.05 -29.44 -4.62
C ARG A 44 4.44 -29.64 -4.03
N ARG A 45 5.47 -28.99 -4.59
CA ARG A 45 6.86 -29.11 -4.17
C ARG A 45 7.27 -28.11 -3.09
N ASP A 46 6.62 -26.94 -3.06
CA ASP A 46 7.01 -25.83 -2.19
C ASP A 46 5.78 -25.16 -1.53
N VAL A 47 5.80 -25.07 -0.20
CA VAL A 47 4.69 -24.54 0.61
C VAL A 47 4.52 -23.02 0.47
N PHE A 48 5.60 -22.28 0.26
CA PHE A 48 5.55 -20.83 0.10
C PHE A 48 4.94 -20.47 -1.25
N ALA A 49 5.31 -21.20 -2.31
CA ALA A 49 4.68 -21.09 -3.63
C ALA A 49 3.20 -21.49 -3.59
N ALA A 50 2.86 -22.59 -2.89
CA ALA A 50 1.46 -22.99 -2.69
C ALA A 50 0.64 -21.89 -2.02
N ALA A 51 1.17 -21.26 -0.97
CA ALA A 51 0.51 -20.17 -0.27
C ALA A 51 0.37 -18.91 -1.14
N ALA A 52 1.41 -18.52 -1.89
CA ALA A 52 1.36 -17.41 -2.85
C ALA A 52 0.31 -17.62 -3.95
N LEU A 53 0.05 -18.85 -4.34
CA LEU A 53 -1.00 -19.24 -5.30
C LEU A 53 -2.39 -19.39 -4.66
N GLY A 54 -2.51 -19.26 -3.34
CA GLY A 54 -3.74 -19.57 -2.61
C GLY A 54 -4.23 -21.00 -2.89
N ASP A 55 -3.32 -21.94 -3.08
CA ASP A 55 -3.62 -23.34 -3.39
C ASP A 55 -3.86 -24.12 -2.09
N ARG A 56 -5.09 -24.00 -1.56
CA ARG A 56 -5.47 -24.55 -0.26
C ARG A 56 -5.20 -26.04 -0.13
N ASP A 57 -5.46 -26.81 -1.19
CA ASP A 57 -5.29 -28.26 -1.19
C ASP A 57 -3.80 -28.62 -1.07
N ALA A 58 -2.94 -27.99 -1.87
CA ALA A 58 -1.49 -28.20 -1.79
C ALA A 58 -0.92 -27.77 -0.42
N VAL A 59 -1.37 -26.64 0.13
CA VAL A 59 -1.00 -26.21 1.48
C VAL A 59 -1.44 -27.24 2.53
N GLY A 60 -2.65 -27.79 2.41
CA GLY A 60 -3.15 -28.87 3.25
C GLY A 60 -2.25 -30.11 3.22
N GLU A 61 -1.85 -30.56 2.03
CA GLU A 61 -0.93 -31.70 1.89
C GLU A 61 0.44 -31.44 2.52
N HIS A 62 0.95 -30.20 2.46
CA HIS A 62 2.21 -29.84 3.12
C HIS A 62 2.07 -29.87 4.64
N LEU A 63 0.96 -29.34 5.18
CA LEU A 63 0.67 -29.36 6.61
C LEU A 63 0.44 -30.77 7.16
N ASP A 64 -0.21 -31.65 6.39
CA ASP A 64 -0.40 -33.05 6.76
C ASP A 64 0.93 -33.80 6.87
N ARG A 65 1.91 -33.44 6.01
CA ARG A 65 3.26 -34.01 6.03
C ARG A 65 4.11 -33.44 7.16
N ASP A 66 4.02 -32.13 7.40
CA ASP A 66 4.73 -31.44 8.46
C ASP A 66 3.95 -30.19 8.91
N PRO A 67 3.26 -30.22 10.06
CA PRO A 67 2.51 -29.07 10.55
C PRO A 67 3.37 -27.83 10.85
N ALA A 68 4.68 -28.00 11.08
CA ALA A 68 5.58 -26.90 11.40
C ALA A 68 5.75 -25.92 10.23
N VAL A 69 5.43 -26.35 9.00
CA VAL A 69 5.52 -25.47 7.82
C VAL A 69 4.58 -24.27 7.90
N ALA A 70 3.52 -24.32 8.71
CA ALA A 70 2.63 -23.17 8.93
C ALA A 70 3.37 -21.93 9.46
N SER A 71 4.39 -22.15 10.28
CA SER A 71 5.20 -21.12 10.92
C SER A 71 6.64 -21.09 10.38
N ALA A 72 6.94 -21.83 9.32
CA ALA A 72 8.25 -21.81 8.69
C ALA A 72 8.55 -20.42 8.10
N ALA A 73 9.83 -20.09 8.04
CA ALA A 73 10.34 -18.90 7.39
C ALA A 73 11.38 -19.32 6.35
N GLY A 74 11.31 -18.72 5.16
CA GLY A 74 12.38 -18.84 4.17
C GLY A 74 13.65 -18.11 4.64
N ASP A 75 14.72 -18.22 3.84
CA ASP A 75 16.00 -17.53 4.12
C ASP A 75 15.85 -16.00 4.14
N ASP A 76 14.83 -15.48 3.45
CA ASP A 76 14.44 -14.06 3.42
C ASP A 76 13.53 -13.65 4.60
N GLY A 77 13.21 -14.58 5.50
CA GLY A 77 12.33 -14.38 6.65
C GLY A 77 10.83 -14.46 6.34
N TRP A 78 10.45 -14.71 5.08
CA TRP A 78 9.04 -14.74 4.69
C TRP A 78 8.38 -16.04 5.10
N THR A 79 7.18 -15.93 5.67
CA THR A 79 6.33 -17.07 6.01
C THR A 79 5.35 -17.39 4.88
N PRO A 80 4.72 -18.58 4.85
CA PRO A 80 3.68 -18.88 3.86
C PRO A 80 2.53 -17.86 3.91
N LEU A 81 2.13 -17.42 5.11
CA LEU A 81 1.09 -16.40 5.27
C LEU A 81 1.48 -15.07 4.63
N MET A 82 2.73 -14.62 4.77
CA MET A 82 3.22 -13.43 4.10
C MET A 82 3.31 -13.62 2.58
N CYS A 83 3.78 -14.77 2.10
CA CYS A 83 3.79 -15.07 0.67
C CYS A 83 2.40 -14.99 0.06
N LEU A 84 1.37 -15.44 0.79
CA LEU A 84 -0.03 -15.31 0.39
C LEU A 84 -0.48 -13.84 0.31
N THR A 85 -0.25 -13.04 1.36
CA THR A 85 -0.80 -11.67 1.40
C THR A 85 -0.08 -10.70 0.46
N TYR A 86 1.19 -10.94 0.13
CA TYR A 86 1.95 -10.10 -0.79
C TYR A 86 1.89 -10.55 -2.25
N ALA A 87 1.41 -11.75 -2.54
CA ALA A 87 1.26 -12.22 -3.91
C ALA A 87 0.30 -11.31 -4.70
N ARG A 88 0.66 -11.05 -5.96
CA ARG A 88 -0.16 -10.33 -6.96
C ARG A 88 -0.39 -11.14 -8.23
N VAL A 89 -0.24 -12.45 -8.13
CA VAL A 89 -0.70 -13.42 -9.12
C VAL A 89 -2.13 -13.87 -8.81
N PRO A 90 -2.91 -14.37 -9.78
CA PRO A 90 -4.21 -14.97 -9.52
C PRO A 90 -4.11 -16.11 -8.50
N GLN A 91 -4.94 -16.04 -7.46
CA GLN A 91 -5.01 -17.04 -6.39
C GLN A 91 -6.30 -17.85 -6.48
N ARG A 92 -6.22 -19.16 -6.16
CA ARG A 92 -7.37 -20.08 -6.25
C ARG A 92 -8.36 -19.90 -5.09
N ASP A 93 -7.86 -19.98 -3.86
CA ASP A 93 -8.63 -19.80 -2.62
C ASP A 93 -7.77 -19.08 -1.56
N ALA A 94 -7.55 -17.78 -1.76
CA ALA A 94 -6.72 -16.97 -0.87
C ALA A 94 -7.23 -16.99 0.58
N TYR A 95 -8.51 -16.67 0.78
CA TYR A 95 -9.12 -16.63 2.12
C TYR A 95 -9.09 -18.00 2.81
N GLY A 96 -9.50 -19.06 2.12
CA GLY A 96 -9.48 -20.41 2.68
C GLY A 96 -8.07 -20.91 2.99
N THR A 97 -7.08 -20.57 2.17
CA THR A 97 -5.67 -20.88 2.41
C THR A 97 -5.12 -20.11 3.61
N ALA A 98 -5.39 -18.81 3.74
CA ALA A 98 -4.96 -18.02 4.89
C ALA A 98 -5.59 -18.56 6.19
N ARG A 99 -6.90 -18.87 6.16
CA ARG A 99 -7.60 -19.47 7.29
C ARG A 99 -6.97 -20.80 7.71
N LEU A 100 -6.63 -21.66 6.75
CA LEU A 100 -5.96 -22.94 7.01
C LEU A 100 -4.59 -22.76 7.68
N LEU A 101 -3.77 -21.84 7.17
CA LEU A 101 -2.46 -21.53 7.75
C LEU A 101 -2.58 -21.00 9.19
N LEU A 102 -3.53 -20.09 9.43
CA LEU A 102 -3.79 -19.54 10.76
C LEU A 102 -4.35 -20.60 11.72
N ASP A 103 -5.25 -21.48 11.25
CA ASP A 103 -5.75 -22.63 12.02
C ASP A 103 -4.61 -23.61 12.38
N ALA A 104 -3.58 -23.69 11.55
CA ALA A 104 -2.38 -24.49 11.78
C ALA A 104 -1.28 -23.77 12.59
N GLY A 105 -1.50 -22.53 13.05
CA GLY A 105 -0.58 -21.81 13.94
C GLY A 105 0.36 -20.81 13.25
N ALA A 106 0.07 -20.39 12.02
CA ALA A 106 0.75 -19.23 11.43
C ALA A 106 0.55 -17.97 12.30
N ASP A 107 1.62 -17.18 12.50
CA ASP A 107 1.59 -15.93 13.27
C ASP A 107 0.84 -14.85 12.47
N PRO A 108 -0.30 -14.31 12.94
CA PRO A 108 -1.01 -13.24 12.25
C PRO A 108 -0.23 -11.91 12.23
N ASP A 109 0.76 -11.74 13.12
CA ASP A 109 1.71 -10.61 13.14
C ASP A 109 3.00 -10.90 12.34
N ALA A 110 3.05 -11.99 11.55
CA ALA A 110 4.22 -12.33 10.74
C ALA A 110 4.65 -11.14 9.87
N GLY A 111 5.95 -10.88 9.80
CA GLY A 111 6.50 -9.73 9.11
C GLY A 111 8.02 -9.73 9.03
N VAL A 112 8.57 -8.83 8.22
CA VAL A 112 10.02 -8.63 8.03
C VAL A 112 10.39 -7.15 8.05
N LEU A 113 11.65 -6.84 8.34
CA LEU A 113 12.22 -5.51 8.14
C LEU A 113 12.88 -5.46 6.76
N LEU A 114 12.21 -4.89 5.75
CA LEU A 114 12.83 -4.70 4.45
C LEU A 114 13.98 -3.68 4.60
N GLY A 115 15.18 -4.06 4.17
CA GLY A 115 16.39 -3.24 4.37
C GLY A 115 16.86 -3.10 5.82
N GLY A 116 16.20 -3.75 6.78
CA GLY A 116 16.46 -3.57 8.22
C GLY A 116 15.79 -2.33 8.85
N ASP A 117 15.00 -1.62 8.06
CA ASP A 117 14.33 -0.37 8.44
C ASP A 117 12.95 -0.61 9.07
N VAL A 118 12.50 0.38 9.83
CA VAL A 118 11.17 0.46 10.43
C VAL A 118 10.29 1.42 9.63
N PRO A 119 8.96 1.23 9.61
CA PRO A 119 8.20 0.15 10.26
C PRO A 119 8.33 -1.22 9.56
N PRO A 120 8.02 -2.34 10.24
CA PRO A 120 8.05 -3.66 9.64
C PRO A 120 6.96 -3.84 8.59
N PHE A 121 7.26 -4.63 7.57
CA PHE A 121 6.34 -5.10 6.55
C PHE A 121 5.67 -6.38 7.06
N THR A 122 4.43 -6.27 7.55
CA THR A 122 3.69 -7.39 8.14
C THR A 122 2.73 -8.03 7.14
N ALA A 123 2.11 -9.15 7.52
CA ALA A 123 1.03 -9.77 6.77
C ALA A 123 -0.13 -8.79 6.49
N LEU A 124 -0.47 -7.89 7.44
CA LEU A 124 -1.48 -6.84 7.26
C LEU A 124 -1.06 -5.82 6.20
N THR A 125 0.20 -5.35 6.20
CA THR A 125 0.74 -4.51 5.12
C THR A 125 0.51 -5.16 3.75
N GLY A 126 0.75 -6.47 3.63
CA GLY A 126 0.52 -7.23 2.39
C GLY A 126 -0.92 -7.20 1.91
N CYS A 127 -1.88 -7.34 2.82
CA CYS A 127 -3.31 -7.25 2.53
C CYS A 127 -3.69 -5.87 1.94
N PHE A 128 -3.20 -4.79 2.56
CA PHE A 128 -3.55 -3.44 2.15
C PHE A 128 -2.80 -2.97 0.90
N GLY A 129 -1.54 -3.37 0.71
CA GLY A 129 -0.72 -2.93 -0.42
C GLY A 129 -0.53 -1.41 -0.48
N GLU A 130 -0.33 -0.90 -1.70
CA GLU A 130 0.02 0.49 -2.05
C GLU A 130 1.31 1.00 -1.41
N GLY A 131 1.69 2.23 -1.71
CA GLY A 131 2.93 2.83 -1.25
C GLY A 131 3.38 3.93 -2.19
N GLU A 132 4.64 4.34 -2.07
CA GLU A 132 5.21 5.49 -2.80
C GLU A 132 5.23 5.29 -4.32
N GLN A 133 5.16 4.06 -4.80
CA GLN A 133 5.14 3.75 -6.23
C GLN A 133 3.74 3.79 -6.85
N GLY A 134 2.72 4.06 -6.04
CA GLY A 134 1.34 4.18 -6.46
C GLY A 134 0.61 2.84 -6.67
N PRO A 135 -0.73 2.88 -6.82
CA PRO A 135 -1.59 1.70 -6.78
C PRO A 135 -1.45 0.79 -8.01
N GLY A 136 -0.91 1.25 -9.13
CA GLY A 136 -0.67 0.39 -10.30
C GLY A 136 0.55 -0.52 -10.10
N ARG A 137 1.64 0.00 -9.52
CA ARG A 137 2.84 -0.77 -9.18
C ARG A 137 2.63 -1.64 -7.95
N GLN A 138 2.00 -1.09 -6.92
CA GLN A 138 1.80 -1.74 -5.63
C GLN A 138 0.29 -1.89 -5.34
N PRO A 139 -0.48 -2.64 -6.13
CA PRO A 139 -1.92 -2.75 -5.91
C PRO A 139 -2.22 -3.40 -4.56
N ARG A 140 -3.42 -3.15 -4.06
CA ARG A 140 -3.97 -3.88 -2.91
C ARG A 140 -4.13 -5.36 -3.24
N HIS A 141 -4.20 -6.19 -2.22
CA HIS A 141 -4.61 -7.58 -2.43
C HIS A 141 -6.09 -7.61 -2.87
N PRO A 142 -6.49 -8.42 -3.88
CA PRO A 142 -7.88 -8.45 -4.36
C PRO A 142 -8.92 -8.81 -3.28
N GLN A 143 -8.50 -9.61 -2.28
CA GLN A 143 -9.28 -9.95 -1.09
C GLN A 143 -8.75 -9.26 0.18
N GLY A 144 -8.07 -8.12 0.04
CA GLY A 144 -7.32 -7.47 1.12
C GLY A 144 -8.15 -7.16 2.36
N GLU A 145 -9.36 -6.64 2.20
CA GLU A 145 -10.25 -6.35 3.34
C GLU A 145 -10.67 -7.61 4.10
N ALA A 146 -11.05 -8.67 3.39
CA ALA A 146 -11.43 -9.95 4.01
C ALA A 146 -10.25 -10.63 4.71
N LEU A 147 -9.06 -10.59 4.11
CA LEU A 147 -7.84 -11.14 4.71
C LEU A 147 -7.40 -10.31 5.93
N ALA A 148 -7.42 -8.99 5.84
CA ALA A 148 -7.08 -8.11 6.96
C ALA A 148 -8.05 -8.32 8.13
N THR A 149 -9.35 -8.42 7.85
CA THR A 149 -10.37 -8.74 8.86
C THR A 149 -10.06 -10.08 9.54
N LEU A 150 -9.76 -11.12 8.77
CA LEU A 150 -9.37 -12.43 9.30
C LEU A 150 -8.12 -12.33 10.19
N LEU A 151 -7.07 -11.62 9.76
CA LEU A 151 -5.85 -11.45 10.56
C LEU A 151 -6.14 -10.74 11.89
N LEU A 152 -6.94 -9.67 11.86
CA LEU A 152 -7.34 -8.92 13.06
C LEU A 152 -8.19 -9.78 14.00
N GLU A 153 -9.12 -10.59 13.47
CA GLU A 153 -9.90 -11.57 14.26
C GLU A 153 -9.03 -12.67 14.87
N ARG A 154 -7.89 -12.98 14.24
CA ARG A 154 -6.86 -13.90 14.79
C ARG A 154 -5.86 -13.21 15.70
N GLY A 155 -6.01 -11.92 15.96
CA GLY A 155 -5.20 -11.18 16.94
C GLY A 155 -3.99 -10.46 16.35
N ALA A 156 -3.94 -10.21 15.04
CA ALA A 156 -2.98 -9.26 14.49
C ALA A 156 -3.15 -7.88 15.14
N ASP A 157 -2.04 -7.18 15.39
CA ASP A 157 -2.07 -5.82 15.91
C ASP A 157 -2.62 -4.85 14.85
N PRO A 158 -3.71 -4.09 15.14
CA PRO A 158 -4.22 -3.08 14.21
C PRO A 158 -3.27 -1.89 14.00
N SER A 159 -2.22 -1.74 14.82
CA SER A 159 -1.24 -0.66 14.74
C SER A 159 -0.09 -1.02 13.80
N ASP A 160 -0.41 -1.31 12.54
CA ASP A 160 0.56 -1.60 11.48
C ASP A 160 1.11 -0.30 10.85
N GLY A 161 2.31 0.11 11.28
CA GLY A 161 2.93 1.35 10.82
C GLY A 161 3.15 1.42 9.31
N GLN A 162 3.52 0.30 8.66
CA GLN A 162 3.82 0.29 7.23
C GLN A 162 2.53 0.35 6.39
N ALA A 163 1.46 -0.33 6.81
CA ALA A 163 0.16 -0.25 6.19
C ALA A 163 -0.41 1.18 6.27
N LEU A 164 -0.28 1.82 7.44
CA LEU A 164 -0.69 3.21 7.64
C LEU A 164 0.11 4.16 6.75
N TYR A 165 1.43 3.98 6.64
CA TYR A 165 2.26 4.77 5.75
C TYR A 165 1.88 4.57 4.28
N ASN A 166 1.79 3.33 3.83
CA ASN A 166 1.50 2.99 2.43
C ASN A 166 0.15 3.54 1.94
N ARG A 167 -0.83 3.63 2.84
CA ARG A 167 -2.22 3.96 2.51
C ARG A 167 -2.61 5.40 2.83
N MET A 168 -1.72 6.19 3.45
CA MET A 168 -2.02 7.59 3.77
C MET A 168 -2.04 8.50 2.53
N PHE A 169 -1.41 8.10 1.44
CA PHE A 169 -1.21 8.98 0.29
C PHE A 169 -2.48 9.34 -0.48
N GLY A 170 -3.50 8.47 -0.49
CA GLY A 170 -4.79 8.73 -1.15
C GLY A 170 -5.91 9.05 -0.16
N ARG A 171 -7.06 9.52 -0.66
CA ARG A 171 -8.26 9.83 0.15
C ARG A 171 -9.02 8.61 0.67
N ASP A 172 -8.71 7.41 0.20
CA ASP A 172 -9.45 6.20 0.58
C ASP A 172 -9.09 5.69 1.99
N ASP A 173 -10.04 5.81 2.91
CA ASP A 173 -9.91 5.46 4.33
C ASP A 173 -10.45 4.08 4.70
N SER A 174 -10.68 3.19 3.73
CA SER A 174 -11.16 1.81 3.99
C SER A 174 -10.29 1.08 5.04
N HIS A 175 -8.97 1.17 4.88
CA HIS A 175 -7.99 0.60 5.81
C HIS A 175 -8.09 1.21 7.22
N LEU A 176 -8.18 2.54 7.33
CA LEU A 176 -8.32 3.22 8.62
C LEU A 176 -9.62 2.81 9.33
N ARG A 177 -10.75 2.75 8.62
CA ARG A 177 -12.03 2.34 9.21
C ARG A 177 -11.95 0.95 9.82
N LEU A 178 -11.35 0.00 9.10
CA LEU A 178 -11.15 -1.36 9.60
C LEU A 178 -10.21 -1.37 10.82
N LEU A 179 -9.02 -0.77 10.71
CA LEU A 179 -8.03 -0.78 11.80
C LEU A 179 -8.54 -0.05 13.05
N LEU A 180 -9.25 1.07 12.91
CA LEU A 180 -9.88 1.80 14.02
C LEU A 180 -10.94 0.97 14.73
N ALA A 181 -11.77 0.23 13.97
CA ALA A 181 -12.76 -0.67 14.54
C ALA A 181 -12.13 -1.80 15.37
N HIS A 182 -10.90 -2.20 15.05
CA HIS A 182 -10.12 -3.20 15.79
C HIS A 182 -9.16 -2.62 16.83
N GLY A 183 -9.13 -1.30 17.03
CA GLY A 183 -8.39 -0.68 18.13
C GLY A 183 -7.07 0.00 17.76
N LEU A 184 -6.87 0.37 16.48
CA LEU A 184 -5.75 1.22 16.04
C LEU A 184 -5.55 2.42 16.97
N GLY A 185 -4.28 2.69 17.31
CA GLY A 185 -3.88 3.81 18.14
C GLY A 185 -3.98 3.56 19.64
N ARG A 186 -4.41 2.35 20.04
CA ARG A 186 -4.56 1.94 21.45
C ARG A 186 -3.62 0.77 21.76
N GLY A 187 -3.40 0.53 23.05
CA GLY A 187 -2.56 -0.57 23.52
C GLY A 187 -1.06 -0.25 23.57
N ASP A 188 -0.24 -1.30 23.69
CA ASP A 188 1.21 -1.22 23.91
C ASP A 188 2.05 -1.32 22.61
N GLY A 189 1.40 -1.42 21.44
CA GLY A 189 2.03 -1.59 20.12
C GLY A 189 2.43 -3.02 19.78
N GLY A 190 1.87 -3.99 20.52
CA GLY A 190 1.83 -5.38 20.09
C GLY A 190 3.20 -6.03 19.91
N THR A 191 3.22 -7.03 19.04
CA THR A 191 4.37 -7.93 18.87
C THR A 191 5.61 -7.20 18.39
N TRP A 192 5.47 -6.30 17.41
CA TRP A 192 6.60 -5.60 16.81
C TRP A 192 7.19 -4.54 17.73
N ARG A 193 6.38 -3.81 18.51
CA ARG A 193 6.92 -2.90 19.51
C ARG A 193 7.64 -3.61 20.65
N ARG A 194 7.15 -4.79 21.08
CA ARG A 194 7.89 -5.64 22.02
C ARG A 194 9.24 -6.12 21.46
N ARG A 195 9.32 -6.43 20.17
CA ARG A 195 10.56 -6.88 19.51
C ARG A 195 11.56 -5.74 19.27
N LEU A 196 11.08 -4.55 18.90
CA LEU A 196 11.91 -3.44 18.42
C LEU A 196 12.12 -2.31 19.45
N GLY A 197 11.34 -2.30 20.54
CA GLY A 197 11.39 -1.25 21.55
C GLY A 197 11.06 0.12 20.97
N GLU A 198 11.85 1.13 21.32
CA GLU A 198 11.66 2.53 20.91
C GLU A 198 11.90 2.78 19.42
N ARG A 199 12.48 1.83 18.69
CA ARG A 199 12.60 1.92 17.22
C ARG A 199 11.24 1.86 16.53
N GLN A 200 10.24 1.22 17.15
CA GLN A 200 8.88 1.21 16.64
C GLN A 200 8.07 2.30 17.34
N ASP A 201 7.47 3.18 16.55
CA ASP A 201 6.57 4.20 17.08
C ASP A 201 5.47 3.59 17.96
N PRO A 202 5.08 4.23 19.07
CA PRO A 202 3.90 3.81 19.81
C PRO A 202 2.63 4.03 18.98
N PRO A 203 1.54 3.24 19.20
CA PRO A 203 0.29 3.36 18.44
C PRO A 203 -0.25 4.79 18.34
N GLY A 204 -0.23 5.54 19.44
CA GLY A 204 -0.70 6.93 19.46
C GLY A 204 0.12 7.85 18.54
N ARG A 205 1.43 7.61 18.39
CA ARG A 205 2.26 8.36 17.44
C ARG A 205 1.92 7.99 16.01
N MET A 206 1.72 6.70 15.70
CA MET A 206 1.32 6.28 14.34
C MET A 206 0.02 6.96 13.90
N VAL A 207 -0.98 7.07 14.78
CA VAL A 207 -2.22 7.78 14.47
C VAL A 207 -2.02 9.29 14.36
N ALA A 208 -1.17 9.89 15.22
CA ALA A 208 -0.80 11.30 15.09
C ALA A 208 -0.15 11.60 13.73
N LEU A 209 0.65 10.68 13.19
CA LEU A 209 1.21 10.83 11.84
C LEU A 209 0.12 10.85 10.75
N GLN A 210 -0.93 10.05 10.90
CA GLN A 210 -2.08 10.08 9.99
C GLN A 210 -2.85 11.40 10.06
N VAL A 211 -3.00 11.98 11.26
CA VAL A 211 -3.61 13.30 11.47
C VAL A 211 -2.75 14.38 10.79
N ASP A 212 -1.44 14.35 10.98
CA ASP A 212 -0.53 15.32 10.38
C ASP A 212 -0.58 15.25 8.84
N TRP A 213 -0.48 14.05 8.27
CA TRP A 213 -0.59 13.86 6.83
C TRP A 213 -1.92 14.37 6.29
N ALA A 214 -3.03 14.03 6.96
CA ALA A 214 -4.36 14.46 6.55
C ALA A 214 -4.53 15.99 6.56
N ARG A 215 -3.91 16.68 7.52
CA ARG A 215 -3.91 18.15 7.58
C ARG A 215 -3.12 18.76 6.43
N ASP A 216 -1.92 18.23 6.19
CA ASP A 216 -1.01 18.77 5.19
C ASP A 216 -1.49 18.50 3.75
N HIS A 217 -2.46 17.58 3.57
CA HIS A 217 -3.02 17.21 2.27
C HIS A 217 -4.53 17.48 2.13
N GLY A 218 -5.16 18.13 3.12
CA GLY A 218 -6.57 18.52 3.05
C GLY A 218 -7.57 17.36 3.11
N PHE A 219 -7.19 16.21 3.67
CA PHE A 219 -8.08 15.06 3.85
C PHE A 219 -9.05 15.26 5.02
N THR A 220 -10.00 16.18 4.84
CA THR A 220 -11.01 16.58 5.84
C THR A 220 -11.89 15.42 6.31
N ASP A 221 -12.26 14.51 5.40
CA ASP A 221 -13.00 13.29 5.75
C ASP A 221 -12.18 12.37 6.68
N ARG A 222 -10.88 12.20 6.41
CA ARG A 222 -9.97 11.44 7.27
C ARG A 222 -9.84 12.10 8.64
N LEU A 223 -9.69 13.43 8.69
CA LEU A 223 -9.65 14.16 9.97
C LEU A 223 -10.93 13.97 10.78
N THR A 224 -12.08 14.01 10.11
CA THR A 224 -13.39 13.75 10.74
C THR A 224 -13.47 12.31 11.26
N LEU A 225 -13.03 11.33 10.47
CA LEU A 225 -12.97 9.93 10.87
C LEU A 225 -12.07 9.73 12.10
N LEU A 226 -10.85 10.24 12.08
CA LEU A 226 -9.90 10.12 13.19
C LEU A 226 -10.43 10.80 14.46
N ALA A 227 -11.00 11.99 14.34
CA ALA A 227 -11.61 12.71 15.47
C ALA A 227 -12.78 11.94 16.09
N ALA A 228 -13.60 11.25 15.29
CA ALA A 228 -14.70 10.41 15.79
C ALA A 228 -14.21 9.24 16.68
N TYR A 229 -12.95 8.83 16.54
CA TYR A 229 -12.31 7.81 17.39
C TYR A 229 -11.48 8.38 18.54
N GLY A 230 -11.50 9.71 18.73
CA GLY A 230 -10.76 10.42 19.78
C GLY A 230 -9.36 10.88 19.35
N PHE A 231 -9.04 10.80 18.06
CA PHE A 231 -7.74 11.18 17.51
C PHE A 231 -7.87 12.50 16.74
N GLY A 232 -7.84 13.62 17.47
CA GLY A 232 -7.91 14.96 16.89
C GLY A 232 -6.58 15.69 16.86
N GLU A 233 -5.55 15.17 17.52
CA GLU A 233 -4.27 15.85 17.73
C GLU A 233 -3.14 15.14 16.98
N GLY A 234 -2.28 15.95 16.38
CA GLY A 234 -1.08 15.50 15.67
C GLY A 234 0.12 16.24 16.25
N THR A 235 1.15 16.48 15.47
CA THR A 235 2.22 17.40 15.84
C THR A 235 1.65 18.83 15.96
N PRO A 236 2.00 19.62 17.00
CA PRO A 236 1.48 20.98 17.16
C PRO A 236 1.70 21.85 15.92
N LEU A 237 0.78 22.79 15.66
CA LEU A 237 0.75 23.56 14.42
C LEU A 237 1.89 24.57 14.28
N ASP A 238 2.51 24.96 15.39
CA ASP A 238 3.70 25.82 15.46
C ASP A 238 5.01 25.04 15.31
N HIS A 239 4.94 23.72 15.13
CA HIS A 239 6.07 22.85 14.82
C HIS A 239 6.01 22.35 13.37
N PRO A 240 7.17 22.05 12.76
CA PRO A 240 7.20 21.39 11.46
C PRO A 240 6.44 20.06 11.53
N SER A 241 5.85 19.66 10.40
CA SER A 241 5.35 18.30 10.28
C SER A 241 6.54 17.34 10.36
N PRO A 242 6.32 16.07 10.72
CA PRO A 242 7.35 15.03 10.70
C PRO A 242 8.09 14.85 9.37
N TRP A 243 7.56 15.33 8.24
CA TRP A 243 8.14 15.16 6.90
C TRP A 243 8.78 16.43 6.36
N HIS A 244 8.19 17.59 6.67
CA HIS A 244 8.62 18.88 6.13
C HIS A 244 8.10 20.06 6.97
N GLU A 245 8.68 21.23 6.72
CA GLU A 245 8.15 22.49 7.25
C GLU A 245 6.68 22.68 6.81
N ARG A 246 5.84 23.16 7.73
CA ARG A 246 4.44 23.44 7.41
C ARG A 246 4.36 24.72 6.60
N VAL A 247 3.91 24.61 5.36
CA VAL A 247 3.58 25.74 4.51
C VAL A 247 2.06 25.83 4.39
N ALA A 248 1.54 27.05 4.18
CA ALA A 248 0.10 27.23 4.04
C ALA A 248 -0.45 26.36 2.90
N LEU A 249 -1.44 25.53 3.22
CA LEU A 249 -2.06 24.64 2.26
C LEU A 249 -2.94 25.47 1.30
N PRO A 250 -2.67 25.48 -0.02
CA PRO A 250 -3.51 26.23 -0.94
C PRO A 250 -4.96 25.71 -0.92
N ALA A 251 -5.93 26.60 -1.16
CA ALA A 251 -7.36 26.27 -1.02
C ALA A 251 -7.80 25.03 -1.82
N VAL A 252 -7.25 24.84 -3.03
CA VAL A 252 -7.53 23.67 -3.86
C VAL A 252 -7.08 22.35 -3.20
N PHE A 253 -5.93 22.35 -2.53
CA PHE A 253 -5.45 21.19 -1.76
C PHE A 253 -6.21 21.03 -0.45
N ALA A 254 -6.54 22.12 0.25
CA ALA A 254 -7.31 22.03 1.50
C ALA A 254 -8.71 21.44 1.29
N ALA A 255 -9.28 21.61 0.09
CA ALA A 255 -10.57 21.07 -0.26
C ALA A 255 -10.53 19.57 -0.66
N ALA A 256 -9.50 19.16 -1.42
CA ALA A 256 -9.08 17.80 -1.85
C ALA A 256 -10.15 16.73 -2.15
N THR A 257 -11.40 17.14 -2.31
CA THR A 257 -12.55 16.32 -2.71
C THR A 257 -13.14 16.93 -3.98
N PRO A 258 -13.74 16.13 -4.87
CA PRO A 258 -14.43 16.63 -6.04
C PRO A 258 -15.41 17.78 -5.74
N ALA A 259 -16.22 17.64 -4.69
CA ALA A 259 -17.16 18.68 -4.28
C ALA A 259 -16.45 19.93 -3.73
N GLY A 260 -15.44 19.75 -2.87
CA GLY A 260 -14.68 20.86 -2.29
C GLY A 260 -13.92 21.66 -3.35
N VAL A 261 -13.29 20.97 -4.30
CA VAL A 261 -12.55 21.59 -5.42
C VAL A 261 -13.48 22.44 -6.29
N ARG A 262 -14.70 21.94 -6.60
CA ARG A 262 -15.72 22.75 -7.29
C ARG A 262 -16.10 24.00 -6.49
N GLY A 263 -16.23 23.88 -5.17
CA GLY A 263 -16.55 24.99 -4.27
C GLY A 263 -15.50 26.10 -4.32
N VAL A 264 -14.24 25.77 -4.05
CA VAL A 264 -13.16 26.76 -4.06
C VAL A 264 -12.88 27.33 -5.45
N ALA A 265 -13.08 26.55 -6.52
CA ALA A 265 -12.98 27.04 -7.89
C ALA A 265 -14.08 28.08 -8.21
N ALA A 266 -15.30 27.88 -7.72
CA ALA A 266 -16.39 28.85 -7.87
C ALA A 266 -16.10 30.18 -7.14
N GLU A 267 -15.28 30.14 -6.10
CA GLU A 267 -14.76 31.32 -5.39
C GLU A 267 -13.52 31.95 -6.06
N GLY A 268 -13.06 31.38 -7.18
CA GLY A 268 -11.92 31.88 -7.95
C GLY A 268 -10.55 31.39 -7.46
N ALA A 269 -10.49 30.32 -6.66
CA ALA A 269 -9.23 29.72 -6.25
C ALA A 269 -8.46 29.18 -7.48
N PRO A 270 -7.15 29.46 -7.59
CA PRO A 270 -6.33 28.94 -8.69
C PRO A 270 -6.12 27.43 -8.57
N LEU A 271 -6.26 26.70 -9.69
CA LEU A 271 -6.15 25.24 -9.74
C LEU A 271 -4.72 24.74 -9.94
N ASP A 272 -3.89 25.50 -10.64
CA ASP A 272 -2.53 25.10 -11.05
C ASP A 272 -1.44 25.54 -10.06
N VAL A 273 -1.84 25.92 -8.85
CA VAL A 273 -0.89 26.17 -7.76
C VAL A 273 -0.16 24.89 -7.39
N LYS A 274 1.12 25.03 -7.09
CA LYS A 274 1.95 23.92 -6.61
C LYS A 274 2.02 23.90 -5.10
N HIS A 275 1.95 22.71 -4.54
CA HIS A 275 2.27 22.43 -3.15
C HIS A 275 3.32 21.30 -3.15
N HIS A 276 4.43 21.52 -2.46
CA HIS A 276 5.63 20.66 -2.56
C HIS A 276 6.04 20.36 -4.01
N GLY A 277 5.96 21.38 -4.87
CA GLY A 277 6.39 21.34 -6.27
C GLY A 277 5.46 20.63 -7.25
N ARG A 278 4.28 20.18 -6.81
CA ARG A 278 3.31 19.44 -7.64
C ARG A 278 1.93 20.10 -7.56
N THR A 279 1.14 20.04 -8.63
CA THR A 279 -0.27 20.49 -8.60
C THR A 279 -1.19 19.38 -8.07
N LEU A 280 -2.42 19.71 -7.68
CA LEU A 280 -3.38 18.69 -7.23
C LEU A 280 -3.67 17.66 -8.34
N LEU A 281 -3.61 18.07 -9.61
CA LEU A 281 -3.77 17.18 -10.75
C LEU A 281 -2.64 16.14 -10.85
N HIS A 282 -1.40 16.49 -10.50
CA HIS A 282 -0.29 15.52 -10.42
C HIS A 282 -0.59 14.43 -9.38
N HIS A 283 -1.05 14.84 -8.20
CA HIS A 283 -1.36 13.91 -7.11
C HIS A 283 -2.53 12.98 -7.47
N ALA A 284 -3.62 13.55 -7.98
CA ALA A 284 -4.79 12.78 -8.43
C ALA A 284 -4.43 11.78 -9.54
N ALA A 285 -3.57 12.20 -10.48
CA ALA A 285 -3.11 11.36 -11.57
C ALA A 285 -2.26 10.17 -11.06
N TRP A 286 -1.32 10.43 -10.14
CA TRP A 286 -0.43 9.41 -9.55
C TRP A 286 -1.18 8.34 -8.75
N ILE A 287 -2.20 8.72 -7.96
CA ILE A 287 -2.99 7.78 -7.14
C ILE A 287 -4.17 7.14 -7.91
N ASP A 288 -4.28 7.37 -9.23
CA ASP A 288 -5.38 6.91 -10.09
C ASP A 288 -6.79 7.39 -9.64
N ASP A 289 -6.89 8.60 -9.06
CA ASP A 289 -8.16 9.20 -8.64
C ASP A 289 -8.91 9.82 -9.83
N VAL A 290 -9.59 8.94 -10.58
CA VAL A 290 -10.36 9.28 -11.78
C VAL A 290 -11.33 10.45 -11.54
N GLU A 291 -12.09 10.40 -10.45
CA GLU A 291 -13.12 11.40 -10.16
C GLU A 291 -12.51 12.79 -9.94
N LEU A 292 -11.41 12.85 -9.19
CA LEU A 292 -10.73 14.13 -8.95
C LEU A 292 -10.03 14.67 -10.21
N VAL A 293 -9.45 13.79 -11.04
CA VAL A 293 -8.89 14.16 -12.35
C VAL A 293 -9.97 14.75 -13.25
N GLU A 294 -11.13 14.09 -13.37
CA GLU A 294 -12.26 14.59 -14.18
C GLU A 294 -12.71 15.97 -13.72
N VAL A 295 -12.92 16.17 -12.41
CA VAL A 295 -13.33 17.47 -11.85
C VAL A 295 -12.31 18.57 -12.12
N LEU A 296 -11.02 18.29 -11.93
CA LEU A 296 -9.97 19.28 -12.17
C LEU A 296 -9.90 19.70 -13.64
N LEU A 297 -10.00 18.74 -14.57
CA LEU A 297 -10.03 19.03 -16.00
C LEU A 297 -11.29 19.80 -16.42
N GLU A 298 -12.46 19.44 -15.90
CA GLU A 298 -13.72 20.16 -16.13
C GLU A 298 -13.66 21.61 -15.68
N LEU A 299 -12.95 21.90 -14.60
CA LEU A 299 -12.77 23.23 -14.05
C LEU A 299 -11.63 24.02 -14.75
N GLY A 300 -10.92 23.39 -15.69
CA GLY A 300 -9.90 24.03 -16.50
C GLY A 300 -8.49 24.01 -15.90
N ALA A 301 -8.17 23.06 -15.02
CA ALA A 301 -6.79 22.82 -14.59
C ALA A 301 -5.92 22.44 -15.80
N ASP A 302 -4.71 22.98 -15.88
CA ASP A 302 -3.79 22.77 -17.00
C ASP A 302 -3.06 21.40 -16.87
N PRO A 303 -3.32 20.42 -17.76
CA PRO A 303 -2.66 19.12 -17.73
C PRO A 303 -1.23 19.14 -18.26
N GLY A 304 -0.73 20.30 -18.72
CA GLY A 304 0.62 20.53 -19.22
C GLY A 304 1.60 21.07 -18.18
N VAL A 305 1.15 21.41 -16.96
CA VAL A 305 2.04 21.89 -15.90
C VAL A 305 3.06 20.82 -15.56
N LEU A 306 4.34 21.23 -15.47
CA LEU A 306 5.44 20.36 -15.08
C LEU A 306 5.67 20.47 -13.58
N ASP A 307 5.92 19.37 -12.88
CA ASP A 307 6.38 19.41 -11.49
C ASP A 307 7.80 20.00 -11.35
N ASP A 308 8.18 20.40 -10.14
CA ASP A 308 9.47 21.06 -9.89
C ASP A 308 10.67 20.11 -9.87
N GLU A 309 10.46 18.82 -9.57
CA GLU A 309 11.51 17.86 -9.25
C GLU A 309 11.95 17.05 -10.49
N HIS A 310 10.98 16.45 -11.18
CA HIS A 310 11.21 15.60 -12.35
C HIS A 310 10.86 16.28 -13.66
N ARG A 311 10.23 17.46 -13.58
CA ARG A 311 9.65 18.16 -14.72
C ARG A 311 8.70 17.28 -15.53
N ALA A 312 7.93 16.43 -14.86
CA ALA A 312 6.93 15.57 -15.46
C ALA A 312 5.55 16.24 -15.38
N THR A 313 4.68 15.93 -16.35
CA THR A 313 3.26 16.32 -16.32
C THR A 313 2.47 15.38 -15.42
N PRO A 314 1.20 15.69 -15.08
CA PRO A 314 0.30 14.73 -14.47
C PRO A 314 0.20 13.40 -15.24
N LEU A 315 0.22 13.45 -16.58
CA LEU A 315 0.26 12.23 -17.41
C LEU A 315 1.55 11.43 -17.19
N GLY A 316 2.69 12.10 -17.04
CA GLY A 316 3.97 11.45 -16.74
C GLY A 316 3.94 10.71 -15.40
N TRP A 317 3.37 11.33 -14.38
CA TRP A 317 3.16 10.69 -13.07
C TRP A 317 2.20 9.50 -13.14
N ALA A 318 1.07 9.63 -13.85
CA ALA A 318 0.14 8.52 -14.05
C ALA A 318 0.79 7.34 -14.80
N ALA A 319 1.58 7.63 -15.83
CA ALA A 319 2.31 6.61 -16.58
C ALA A 319 3.36 5.90 -15.70
N TRP A 320 4.14 6.65 -14.93
CA TRP A 320 5.13 6.08 -14.02
C TRP A 320 4.48 5.14 -12.99
N ALA A 321 3.34 5.52 -12.41
CA ALA A 321 2.63 4.75 -11.38
C ALA A 321 1.77 3.60 -11.93
N TYR A 322 1.70 3.40 -13.25
CA TYR A 322 0.74 2.51 -13.91
C TYR A 322 -0.74 2.84 -13.58
N ALA A 323 -1.04 4.12 -13.35
CA ALA A 323 -2.39 4.63 -13.15
C ALA A 323 -3.13 4.73 -14.50
N HIS A 324 -3.55 3.57 -15.03
CA HIS A 324 -4.03 3.45 -16.40
C HIS A 324 -5.32 4.24 -16.66
N ARG A 325 -6.18 4.44 -15.64
CA ARG A 325 -7.48 5.10 -15.82
C ARG A 325 -7.30 6.60 -15.95
N THR A 326 -6.52 7.21 -15.06
CA THR A 326 -6.19 8.64 -15.14
C THR A 326 -5.28 8.94 -16.33
N ALA A 327 -4.32 8.07 -16.65
CA ALA A 327 -3.49 8.23 -17.85
C ALA A 327 -4.32 8.25 -19.14
N ALA A 328 -5.40 7.45 -19.22
CA ALA A 328 -6.31 7.46 -20.37
C ALA A 328 -7.07 8.79 -20.51
N LEU A 329 -7.46 9.42 -19.40
CA LEU A 329 -8.12 10.73 -19.40
C LEU A 329 -7.17 11.87 -19.77
N LEU A 330 -5.92 11.81 -19.30
CA LEU A 330 -4.94 12.87 -19.48
C LEU A 330 -4.29 12.86 -20.87
N ARG A 331 -4.06 11.68 -21.46
CA ARG A 331 -3.41 11.54 -22.78
C ARG A 331 -3.97 12.43 -23.90
N PRO A 332 -5.29 12.53 -24.11
CA PRO A 332 -5.83 13.37 -25.19
C PRO A 332 -5.75 14.87 -24.93
N VAL A 333 -5.48 15.30 -23.69
CA VAL A 333 -5.52 16.72 -23.28
C VAL A 333 -4.16 17.28 -22.84
N THR A 334 -3.19 16.42 -22.53
CA THR A 334 -1.82 16.84 -22.22
C THR A 334 -1.10 17.25 -23.51
N PRO A 335 -0.53 18.47 -23.58
CA PRO A 335 0.27 18.89 -24.73
C PRO A 335 1.49 18.00 -24.93
N GLU A 336 1.81 17.66 -26.18
CA GLU A 336 3.09 17.04 -26.53
C GLU A 336 4.24 18.01 -26.19
N PRO A 337 5.38 17.53 -25.68
CA PRO A 337 6.56 18.37 -25.49
C PRO A 337 6.92 19.06 -26.81
N LEU A 338 7.05 20.39 -26.80
CA LEU A 338 7.61 21.11 -27.94
C LEU A 338 9.03 20.56 -28.19
N ALA A 339 9.22 19.97 -29.39
CA ALA A 339 10.48 19.40 -29.84
C ALA A 339 11.60 20.44 -30.00
#